data_AF-A0A397F0B7-F1
#
_entry.id   AF-A0A397F0B7-F1
#
_cell.length_a   1.000
_cell.length_b   1.000
_cell.length_c   1.000
_cell.angle_alpha   90.00
_cell.angle_beta   90.00
_cell.angle_gamma   90.00
#
_symmetry.space_group_name_H-M   'P 1'
#
loop_
_entity.id
_entity.type
_entity.pdbx_description
1 polymer ?
#
loop_
_entity_poly.entity_id
_entity_poly.type
_entity_poly.pdbx_seq_one_letter_code
_entity_poly.pdbx_strand_id
1 'polypeptide(L)'
;MGYILGSFSEPIPAWESSLVTSAVFLGMLFGGIIGTVMGDKYGRRVLMIVCLAVNGVSGLCAAASPTLVWMSFFRFVAGVGIGGIAPMLFAVCLEHVPASARGKYITIISAFWMLVRNLPTLCFKS
;
A
#
# COMPACT_ATOMS: atom_id res chain seq x y z
N MET A 1 -9.33 -6.50 -4.65
CA MET A 1 -8.70 -6.60 -5.99
C MET A 1 -9.69 -6.98 -7.10
N GLY A 2 -11.00 -7.09 -6.85
CA GLY A 2 -12.00 -7.36 -7.90
C GLY A 2 -12.47 -6.13 -8.69
N TYR A 3 -12.08 -4.91 -8.33
CA TYR A 3 -12.59 -3.68 -8.95
C TYR A 3 -11.81 -3.24 -10.20
N ILE A 4 -10.62 -3.80 -10.46
CA ILE A 4 -9.87 -3.55 -11.71
C ILE A 4 -10.49 -4.35 -12.87
N LEU A 5 -11.26 -5.41 -12.58
CA LEU A 5 -11.90 -6.25 -13.59
C LEU A 5 -13.22 -5.67 -14.13
N GLY A 6 -13.79 -4.63 -13.48
CA GLY A 6 -15.04 -4.01 -13.92
C GLY A 6 -14.88 -2.93 -14.99
N SER A 7 -13.65 -2.41 -15.19
CA SER A 7 -13.36 -1.32 -16.13
C SER A 7 -12.82 -1.79 -17.50
N PHE A 8 -12.38 -3.04 -17.62
CA PHE A 8 -11.94 -3.61 -18.90
C PHE A 8 -13.01 -4.55 -19.41
N SER A 9 -13.77 -4.10 -20.41
CA SER A 9 -14.85 -4.83 -21.08
C SER A 9 -14.36 -6.04 -21.92
N GLU A 10 -13.07 -6.43 -21.80
CA GLU A 10 -12.47 -7.59 -22.45
C GLU A 10 -11.87 -8.53 -21.40
N PRO A 11 -12.00 -9.87 -21.54
CA PRO A 11 -11.43 -10.84 -20.61
C PRO A 11 -9.91 -10.78 -20.66
N ILE A 12 -9.33 -9.98 -19.78
CA ILE A 12 -7.89 -9.90 -19.56
C ILE A 12 -7.42 -11.30 -19.14
N PRO A 13 -6.45 -11.92 -19.83
CA PRO A 13 -6.02 -13.27 -19.50
C PRO A 13 -5.39 -13.32 -18.10
N ALA A 14 -5.64 -14.41 -17.36
CA ALA A 14 -5.31 -14.53 -15.93
C ALA A 14 -3.84 -14.27 -15.56
N TRP A 15 -2.94 -14.40 -16.54
CA TRP A 15 -1.51 -14.14 -16.37
C TRP A 15 -1.20 -12.65 -16.14
N GLU A 16 -1.93 -11.71 -16.74
CA GLU A 16 -1.69 -10.28 -16.54
C GLU A 16 -2.08 -9.80 -15.15
N SER A 17 -3.23 -10.27 -14.64
CA SER A 17 -3.65 -9.99 -13.27
C SER A 17 -2.64 -10.53 -12.25
N SER A 18 -2.08 -11.71 -12.52
CA SER A 18 -1.06 -12.32 -11.67
C SER A 18 0.25 -11.52 -11.70
N LEU A 19 0.69 -11.06 -12.88
CA LEU A 19 1.88 -10.23 -13.03
C LEU A 19 1.78 -8.91 -12.25
N VAL A 20 0.65 -8.21 -12.35
CA VAL A 20 0.43 -6.96 -11.60
C VAL A 20 0.49 -7.21 -10.09
N THR A 21 -0.08 -8.31 -9.63
CA THR A 21 -0.09 -8.65 -8.20
C THR A 21 1.32 -8.99 -7.71
N SER A 22 2.08 -9.78 -8.46
CA SER A 22 3.48 -10.09 -8.16
C SER A 22 4.37 -8.84 -8.15
N ALA A 23 4.14 -7.90 -9.07
CA ALA A 23 4.83 -6.61 -9.09
C ALA A 23 4.55 -5.81 -7.80
N VAL A 24 3.30 -5.79 -7.31
CA VAL A 24 2.98 -5.13 -6.04
C VAL A 24 3.73 -5.77 -4.87
N PHE A 25 3.77 -7.10 -4.80
CA PHE A 25 4.48 -7.80 -3.73
C PHE A 25 6.00 -7.55 -3.78
N LEU A 26 6.60 -7.56 -4.98
CA LEU A 26 8.00 -7.17 -5.16
C LEU A 26 8.24 -5.74 -4.72
N GLY A 27 7.36 -4.80 -5.11
CA GLY A 27 7.44 -3.41 -4.67
C GLY A 27 7.37 -3.28 -3.16
N MET A 28 6.47 -4.00 -2.50
CA MET A 28 6.36 -4.04 -1.04
C MET A 28 7.63 -4.59 -0.37
N LEU A 29 8.25 -5.63 -0.93
CA LEU A 29 9.50 -6.19 -0.43
C LEU A 29 10.61 -5.13 -0.43
N PHE A 30 10.87 -4.52 -1.59
CA PHE A 30 11.92 -3.52 -1.72
C PHE A 30 11.62 -2.26 -0.91
N GLY A 31 10.38 -1.77 -0.94
CA GLY A 31 9.96 -0.60 -0.17
C GLY A 31 9.99 -0.80 1.33
N GLY A 32 9.70 -2.00 1.81
CA GLY A 32 9.86 -2.37 3.21
C GLY A 32 11.32 -2.32 3.63
N ILE A 33 12.21 -2.98 2.90
CA ILE A 33 13.64 -3.03 3.25
C ILE A 33 14.25 -1.63 3.19
N ILE A 34 14.08 -0.93 2.07
CA ILE A 34 14.64 0.41 1.86
C ILE A 34 14.03 1.40 2.85
N GLY A 35 12.71 1.32 3.04
CA GLY A 35 11.97 2.20 3.93
C GLY A 35 12.39 2.04 5.39
N THR A 36 12.56 0.80 5.86
CA THR A 36 12.97 0.58 7.26
C THR A 36 14.38 1.08 7.51
N VAL A 37 15.33 0.77 6.62
CA VAL A 37 16.74 1.18 6.74
C VAL A 37 16.92 2.71 6.62
N MET A 38 16.25 3.34 5.65
CA MET A 38 16.30 4.80 5.53
C MET A 38 15.57 5.50 6.68
N GLY A 39 14.55 4.86 7.25
CA GLY A 39 13.78 5.38 8.35
C GLY A 39 14.55 5.55 9.65
N ASP A 40 15.44 4.60 9.92
CA ASP A 40 16.32 4.66 11.09
C ASP A 40 17.48 5.66 10.88
N LYS A 41 17.85 5.98 9.63
CA LYS A 41 18.94 6.93 9.32
C LYS A 41 18.50 8.39 9.18
N TYR A 42 17.37 8.64 8.51
CA TYR A 42 16.92 10.00 8.15
C TYR A 42 15.81 10.54 9.08
N GLY A 43 15.39 9.75 10.06
CA GLY A 43 14.32 10.09 10.98
C GLY A 43 12.95 9.60 10.50
N ARG A 44 12.25 8.88 11.38
CA ARG A 44 11.00 8.16 11.08
C ARG A 44 9.88 9.06 10.55
N ARG A 45 9.84 10.33 10.98
CA ARG A 45 8.78 11.27 10.59
C ARG A 45 8.88 11.73 9.14
N VAL A 46 10.10 12.00 8.66
CA VAL A 46 10.33 12.46 7.27
C VAL A 46 9.98 11.35 6.29
N LEU A 47 10.40 10.13 6.60
CA LEU A 47 10.16 9.01 5.71
C LEU A 47 8.68 8.60 5.62
N MET A 48 7.91 8.72 6.72
CA MET A 48 6.46 8.53 6.65
C MET A 48 5.80 9.48 5.65
N ILE A 49 6.20 10.75 5.66
CA ILE A 49 5.66 11.76 4.72
C ILE A 49 6.06 11.43 3.29
N VAL A 50 7.32 11.02 3.06
CA VAL A 50 7.80 10.62 1.72
C VAL A 50 7.03 9.41 1.20
N CYS A 51 6.87 8.35 2.01
CA CYS A 51 6.10 7.17 1.61
C CYS A 51 4.63 7.50 1.32
N LEU A 52 4.03 8.40 2.11
CA LEU A 52 2.65 8.85 1.89
C LEU A 52 2.54 9.67 0.60
N ALA A 53 3.50 10.54 0.32
CA ALA A 53 3.56 11.31 -0.92
C ALA A 53 3.74 10.40 -2.14
N VAL A 54 4.66 9.43 -2.08
CA VAL A 54 4.86 8.44 -3.14
C VAL A 54 3.59 7.63 -3.38
N ASN A 55 2.90 7.21 -2.31
CA ASN A 55 1.64 6.48 -2.44
C ASN A 55 0.51 7.35 -3.05
N GLY A 56 0.37 8.60 -2.61
CA GLY A 56 -0.62 9.54 -3.14
C GLY A 56 -0.38 9.87 -4.61
N VAL A 57 0.87 10.20 -4.98
CA VAL A 57 1.25 10.51 -6.36
C VAL A 57 1.07 9.30 -7.26
N SER A 58 1.52 8.11 -6.85
CA SER A 58 1.30 6.88 -7.61
C SER A 58 -0.18 6.51 -7.75
N GLY A 59 -1.01 6.81 -6.74
CA GLY A 59 -2.46 6.66 -6.81
C GLY A 59 -3.11 7.59 -7.84
N LEU A 60 -2.73 8.87 -7.84
CA LEU A 60 -3.21 9.87 -8.80
C LEU A 60 -2.77 9.54 -10.23
N CYS A 61 -1.50 9.16 -10.42
CA CYS A 61 -1.00 8.77 -11.73
C CYS A 61 -1.61 7.45 -12.23
N ALA A 62 -1.91 6.50 -11.33
CA ALA A 62 -2.64 5.29 -11.69
C ALA A 62 -4.08 5.58 -12.13
N ALA A 63 -4.74 6.59 -11.55
CA ALA A 63 -6.09 7.00 -11.95
C ALA A 63 -6.10 7.68 -13.34
N ALA A 64 -5.00 8.32 -13.73
CA ALA A 64 -4.84 8.96 -15.04
C ALA A 64 -4.30 8.01 -16.13
N SER A 65 -3.98 6.76 -15.81
CA SER A 65 -3.30 5.81 -16.69
C SER A 65 -4.29 4.97 -17.53
N PRO A 66 -4.28 5.06 -18.87
CA PRO A 66 -5.15 4.28 -19.76
C PRO A 66 -4.58 2.90 -20.15
N THR A 67 -3.34 2.56 -19.79
CA THR A 67 -2.65 1.34 -20.25
C THR A 67 -2.23 0.43 -19.08
N LEU A 68 -2.38 -0.88 -19.25
CA LEU A 68 -2.13 -1.92 -18.23
C LEU A 68 -0.67 -1.92 -17.71
N VAL A 69 0.30 -1.65 -18.60
CA VAL A 69 1.73 -1.54 -18.25
C VAL A 69 1.99 -0.38 -17.29
N TRP A 70 1.42 0.79 -17.57
CA TRP A 70 1.54 1.97 -16.71
C TRP A 70 0.85 1.77 -15.36
N MET A 71 -0.33 1.14 -15.35
CA MET A 71 -0.98 0.73 -14.10
C MET A 71 -0.10 -0.20 -13.27
N SER A 72 0.55 -1.19 -13.88
CA SER A 72 1.42 -2.14 -13.18
C SER A 72 2.65 -1.44 -12.58
N PHE A 73 3.26 -0.51 -13.32
CA PHE A 73 4.39 0.29 -12.83
C PHE A 73 4.00 1.20 -11.67
N PHE A 74 2.90 1.96 -11.79
CA PHE A 74 2.41 2.78 -10.68
C PHE A 74 2.00 1.93 -9.47
N ARG A 75 1.53 0.69 -9.68
CA ARG A 75 1.25 -0.24 -8.58
C ARG A 75 2.49 -0.81 -7.92
N PHE A 76 3.56 -1.05 -8.66
CA PHE A 76 4.87 -1.38 -8.09
C PHE A 76 5.35 -0.23 -7.19
N VAL A 77 5.32 1.01 -7.69
CA VAL A 77 5.72 2.21 -6.93
C VAL A 77 4.81 2.45 -5.72
N ALA A 78 3.50 2.25 -5.86
CA ALA A 78 2.57 2.31 -4.74
C ALA A 78 2.87 1.22 -3.70
N GLY A 79 3.24 0.02 -4.15
CA GLY A 79 3.68 -1.10 -3.32
C GLY A 79 4.94 -0.76 -2.52
N VAL A 80 5.90 -0.06 -3.13
CA VAL A 80 7.09 0.46 -2.44
C VAL A 80 6.70 1.40 -1.29
N GLY A 81 5.80 2.35 -1.53
CA GLY A 81 5.33 3.28 -0.50
C GLY A 81 4.61 2.58 0.66
N ILE A 82 3.78 1.57 0.37
CA ILE A 82 3.03 0.81 1.40
C ILE A 82 3.97 -0.08 2.21
N GLY A 83 4.94 -0.73 1.55
CA GLY A 83 5.89 -1.65 2.18
C GLY A 83 6.71 -0.99 3.28
N GLY A 84 7.11 0.27 3.09
CA GLY A 84 7.88 1.03 4.08
C GLY A 84 7.04 1.59 5.25
N ILE A 85 5.76 1.91 5.02
CA ILE A 85 4.89 2.54 6.03
C ILE A 85 4.50 1.57 7.16
N ALA A 86 4.24 0.30 6.84
CA ALA A 86 3.80 -0.69 7.82
C ALA A 86 4.79 -0.90 8.98
N PRO A 87 6.07 -1.29 8.74
CA PRO A 87 7.04 -1.49 9.83
C PRO A 87 7.35 -0.19 10.56
N MET A 88 7.34 0.95 9.86
CA MET A 88 7.60 2.25 10.45
C MET A 88 6.49 2.72 11.40
N LEU A 89 5.21 2.47 11.07
CA LEU A 89 4.07 2.67 11.97
C LEU A 89 4.21 1.83 13.24
N PHE A 90 4.57 0.56 13.10
CA PHE A 90 4.81 -0.31 14.26
C PHE A 90 5.95 0.22 15.13
N ALA A 91 7.08 0.63 14.55
CA ALA A 91 8.21 1.19 15.28
C ALA A 91 7.84 2.47 16.06
N VAL A 92 7.12 3.40 15.43
CA VAL A 92 6.66 4.65 16.10
C VAL A 92 5.66 4.35 17.21
N CYS A 93 4.75 3.40 17.02
CA CYS A 93 3.84 2.94 18.07
C CYS A 93 4.60 2.34 19.25
N LEU A 94 5.67 1.58 19.02
CA LEU A 94 6.47 1.01 20.11
C LEU A 94 7.19 2.07 20.94
N GLU A 95 7.58 3.19 20.33
CA GLU A 95 8.21 4.34 21.01
C GLU A 95 7.21 5.21 21.79
N HIS A 96 5.99 5.40 21.26
CA HIS A 96 5.02 6.31 21.86
C HIS A 96 4.00 5.62 22.78
N VAL A 97 3.83 4.30 22.70
CA VAL A 97 2.79 3.57 23.44
C VAL A 97 3.39 2.75 24.58
N PRO A 98 2.91 2.92 25.83
CA PRO A 98 3.32 2.08 26.96
C PRO A 98 2.98 0.61 26.72
N ALA A 99 3.81 -0.30 27.22
CA ALA A 99 3.78 -1.73 26.89
C ALA A 99 2.40 -2.41 27.06
N SER A 100 1.55 -1.90 27.96
CA SER A 100 0.21 -2.41 28.25
C SER A 100 -0.85 -2.14 27.16
N ALA A 101 -0.64 -1.14 26.29
CA ALA A 101 -1.63 -0.74 25.28
C ALA A 101 -1.25 -1.11 23.84
N ARG A 102 -0.03 -1.60 23.61
CA ARG A 102 0.50 -1.92 22.26
C ARG A 102 -0.43 -2.81 21.43
N GLY A 103 -1.00 -3.86 22.05
CA GLY A 103 -1.91 -4.77 21.36
C GLY A 103 -3.20 -4.08 20.85
N LYS A 104 -3.75 -3.13 21.61
CA LYS A 104 -5.00 -2.43 21.22
C LYS A 104 -4.78 -1.53 20.00
N TYR A 105 -3.68 -0.77 19.97
CA TYR A 105 -3.36 0.11 18.86
C TYR A 105 -3.03 -0.66 17.57
N ILE A 106 -2.29 -1.76 17.68
CA ILE A 106 -1.99 -2.65 16.54
C ILE A 106 -3.28 -3.21 15.93
N THR A 107 -4.22 -3.67 16.76
CA THR A 107 -5.51 -4.19 16.28
C THR A 107 -6.35 -3.10 15.61
N ILE A 108 -6.38 -1.87 16.15
CA ILE A 108 -7.11 -0.74 15.55
C ILE A 108 -6.52 -0.37 14.18
N ILE A 109 -5.20 -0.27 14.06
CA ILE A 109 -4.52 0.07 12.79
C ILE A 109 -4.78 -1.02 11.74
N SER A 110 -4.69 -2.29 12.14
CA SER A 110 -4.92 -3.43 11.25
C SER A 110 -6.38 -3.49 10.80
N ALA A 111 -7.32 -3.25 11.73
CA ALA A 111 -8.75 -3.17 11.42
C ALA A 111 -9.06 -2.03 10.47
N PHE A 112 -8.48 -0.83 10.70
CA PHE A 112 -8.63 0.32 9.81
C PHE A 112 -8.17 0.01 8.39
N TRP A 113 -7.02 -0.66 8.24
CA TRP A 113 -6.49 -1.02 6.94
C TRP A 113 -7.37 -2.03 6.19
N MET A 114 -7.92 -3.03 6.90
CA MET A 114 -8.92 -3.96 6.33
C MET A 114 -10.20 -3.24 5.93
N LEU A 115 -10.67 -2.30 6.75
CA LEU A 115 -11.93 -1.57 6.51
C LEU A 115 -11.81 -0.69 5.26
N VAL A 116 -10.74 0.10 5.14
CA VAL A 116 -10.45 0.93 3.96
C VAL A 116 -10.36 0.09 2.69
N ARG A 117 -9.71 -1.08 2.73
CA ARG A 117 -9.62 -1.98 1.56
C ARG A 117 -10.96 -2.55 1.12
N ASN A 118 -11.89 -2.81 2.05
CA ASN A 118 -13.18 -3.46 1.77
C ASN A 118 -14.34 -2.47 1.60
N LEU A 119 -14.15 -1.20 1.93
CA LEU A 119 -15.14 -0.14 1.77
C LEU A 119 -15.69 0.00 0.33
N PRO A 120 -14.87 0.01 -0.74
CA PRO A 120 -15.39 0.13 -2.11
C PRO A 120 -16.23 -1.08 -2.54
N THR A 121 -15.99 -2.27 -1.98
CA THR A 121 -16.79 -3.47 -2.25
C THR A 121 -18.14 -3.50 -1.51
N LEU A 122 -18.28 -2.77 -0.40
CA LEU A 122 -19.53 -2.67 0.34
C LEU A 122 -20.50 -1.66 -0.31
N CYS A 123 -19.97 -0.61 -0.94
CA CYS A 123 -20.77 0.42 -1.59
C CYS A 123 -21.36 -0.01 -2.95
N PHE A 124 -20.75 -0.99 -3.63
CA PHE A 124 -21.23 -1.54 -4.91
C PHE A 124 -22.19 -2.73 -4.77
N LYS A 125 -22.56 -3.12 -3.54
CA LYS A 125 -23.48 -4.25 -3.28
C LYS A 125 -24.86 -3.82 -2.77
N SER A 126 -25.20 -2.53 -2.83
CA SER A 126 -26.52 -2.00 -2.50
C SER A 126 -27.17 -1.31 -3.68
#